data_AF-A0A2P5KR41-F1
#
_entry.id   AF-A0A2P5KR41-F1
#
_cell.length_a   1.000
_cell.length_b   1.000
_cell.length_c   1.000
_cell.angle_alpha   90.00
_cell.angle_beta   90.00
_cell.angle_gamma   90.00
#
_symmetry.space_group_name_H-M   'P 1'
#
loop_
_entity.id
_entity.type
_entity.pdbx_description
1 polymer ?
#
loop_
_entity_poly.entity_id
_entity_poly.type
_entity_poly.pdbx_seq_one_letter_code
_entity_poly.pdbx_strand_id
1 'polypeptide(L)'
;MLILFFGVSGCATRPEPVDQPMSLKDTPHVSAPQSSPAPKRPVAMAQPTPKVVKAVVTQSKTVVAAPAPAKPSPAASAVPKTIVEKKAAAIGECQTASACGELVQFLVDTPDRSWISAPATPAQYATGVRLFAYERLRPSLTCKELVIAADEIAAMIVTFQKPVEGVAPETTTRTRDLGTRIESELKIELKARC
;
A
#
# COMPACT_ATOMS: atom_id res chain seq x y z
N MET A 1 37.87 -41.53 -10.70
CA MET A 1 38.99 -40.78 -11.30
C MET A 1 38.85 -39.35 -10.83
N LEU A 2 39.65 -38.99 -9.82
CA LEU A 2 39.60 -37.73 -9.08
C LEU A 2 40.53 -36.74 -9.78
N ILE A 3 40.03 -35.61 -10.27
CA ILE A 3 40.88 -34.52 -10.78
C ILE A 3 40.62 -33.29 -9.93
N LEU A 4 41.55 -33.07 -8.98
CA LEU A 4 41.71 -31.86 -8.20
C LEU A 4 42.47 -30.85 -9.06
N PHE A 5 41.87 -29.71 -9.39
CA PHE A 5 42.61 -28.55 -9.89
C PHE A 5 42.74 -27.51 -8.77
N PHE A 6 43.99 -27.41 -8.29
CA PHE A 6 44.53 -26.33 -7.49
C PHE A 6 44.83 -25.10 -8.37
N GLY A 7 44.80 -23.92 -7.76
CA GLY A 7 45.44 -22.69 -8.26
C GLY A 7 44.50 -21.77 -9.06
N VAL A 8 44.53 -20.45 -8.94
CA VAL A 8 45.61 -19.56 -8.50
C VAL A 8 45.03 -18.34 -7.79
N SER A 9 45.65 -18.02 -6.65
CA SER A 9 45.51 -16.76 -5.93
C SER A 9 46.11 -15.61 -6.75
N GLY A 10 45.31 -14.61 -7.08
CA GLY A 10 45.73 -13.40 -7.79
C GLY A 10 45.45 -12.15 -6.98
N CYS A 11 46.24 -11.90 -5.93
CA CYS A 11 46.33 -10.57 -5.32
C CYS A 11 47.11 -9.65 -6.28
N ALA A 12 46.42 -8.83 -7.06
CA ALA A 12 47.03 -7.77 -7.84
C ALA A 12 46.93 -6.42 -7.10
N THR A 13 48.10 -5.83 -6.93
CA THR A 13 48.43 -4.60 -6.22
C THR A 13 47.83 -3.33 -6.85
N ARG A 14 47.44 -2.44 -5.94
CA ARG A 14 47.11 -1.01 -6.02
C ARG A 14 48.04 -0.20 -6.93
N PRO A 15 47.52 0.87 -7.56
CA PRO A 15 48.19 2.17 -7.48
C PRO A 15 47.27 3.28 -6.94
N GLU A 16 47.71 3.93 -5.87
CA GLU A 16 47.56 5.38 -5.64
C GLU A 16 48.66 6.09 -6.49
N PRO A 17 48.78 7.43 -6.56
CA PRO A 17 47.97 8.56 -6.09
C PRO A 17 47.77 9.65 -7.19
N VAL A 18 46.90 10.66 -7.01
CA VAL A 18 47.19 12.05 -7.43
C VAL A 18 46.42 13.03 -6.53
N ASP A 19 47.20 13.87 -5.85
CA ASP A 19 46.85 15.08 -5.12
C ASP A 19 46.23 16.12 -6.07
N GLN A 20 44.99 16.56 -5.83
CA GLN A 20 44.38 17.69 -6.52
C GLN A 20 43.96 18.75 -5.50
N PRO A 21 44.77 19.80 -5.29
CA PRO A 21 44.42 20.89 -4.39
C PRO A 21 44.03 22.14 -5.18
N MET A 22 42.82 22.24 -5.76
CA MET A 22 42.32 23.54 -6.27
C MET A 22 40.80 23.73 -6.15
N SER A 23 40.47 24.94 -5.70
CA SER A 23 39.20 25.65 -5.81
C SER A 23 38.20 25.54 -4.67
N LEU A 24 38.62 26.12 -3.55
CA LEU A 24 37.75 26.81 -2.60
C LEU A 24 37.16 28.06 -3.28
N LYS A 25 35.99 27.93 -3.92
CA LYS A 25 35.10 29.05 -4.25
C LYS A 25 33.68 28.53 -4.40
N ASP A 26 32.75 29.36 -3.96
CA ASP A 26 31.29 29.17 -3.92
C ASP A 26 30.76 28.41 -2.71
N THR A 27 30.97 29.02 -1.54
CA THR A 27 30.04 28.91 -0.42
C THR A 27 28.69 29.50 -0.87
N PRO A 28 27.61 28.72 -1.00
CA PRO A 28 26.29 29.32 -1.03
C PRO A 28 26.05 29.95 0.34
N HIS A 29 25.73 31.24 0.33
CA HIS A 29 25.22 31.97 1.48
C HIS A 29 23.99 31.23 2.01
N VAL A 30 24.18 30.40 3.05
CA VAL A 30 23.09 29.86 3.86
C VAL A 30 22.47 31.06 4.58
N SER A 31 21.47 31.65 3.95
CA SER A 31 20.55 32.55 4.62
C SER A 31 19.93 31.79 5.79
N ALA A 32 20.09 32.38 6.97
CA ALA A 32 19.53 31.91 8.22
C ALA A 32 18.04 31.54 8.08
N PRO A 33 17.54 30.59 8.89
CA PRO A 33 16.11 30.31 8.95
C PRO A 33 15.38 31.58 9.36
N GLN A 34 14.59 32.14 8.45
CA GLN A 34 13.54 33.07 8.84
C GLN A 34 12.55 32.31 9.72
N SER A 35 12.59 32.61 11.02
CA SER A 35 11.52 32.32 11.97
C SER A 35 10.19 32.70 11.34
N SER A 36 9.46 31.70 10.86
CA SER A 36 8.05 31.87 10.53
C SER A 36 7.28 32.04 11.84
N PRO A 37 6.52 33.14 12.00
CA PRO A 37 5.66 33.31 13.17
C PRO A 37 4.58 32.23 13.16
N ALA A 38 4.39 31.62 14.33
CA ALA A 38 3.33 30.66 14.60
C ALA A 38 1.97 31.15 14.08
N PRO A 39 1.21 30.35 13.31
CA PRO A 39 -0.17 30.68 13.03
C PRO A 39 -0.94 30.64 14.36
N LYS A 40 -1.48 31.81 14.72
CA LYS A 40 -2.38 31.98 15.86
C LYS A 40 -3.55 31.01 15.72
N ARG A 41 -3.60 30.09 16.66
CA ARG A 41 -4.70 29.17 16.96
C ARG A 41 -6.03 29.94 16.95
N PRO A 42 -6.94 29.70 15.99
CA PRO A 42 -8.31 30.14 16.15
C PRO A 42 -8.94 29.31 17.27
N VAL A 43 -9.65 30.06 18.11
CA VAL A 43 -10.38 29.65 19.29
C VAL A 43 -11.43 28.60 18.95
N ALA A 44 -11.61 27.69 19.91
CA ALA A 44 -12.69 26.71 19.98
C ALA A 44 -14.05 27.26 19.53
N MET A 45 -14.74 26.51 18.67
CA MET A 45 -16.20 26.58 18.57
C MET A 45 -16.79 25.16 18.51
N ALA A 46 -17.49 24.86 19.60
CA ALA A 46 -18.71 24.07 19.70
C ALA A 46 -18.75 22.66 19.07
N GLN A 47 -18.61 21.66 19.93
CA GLN A 47 -19.26 20.37 19.78
C GLN A 47 -20.79 20.56 19.68
N PRO A 48 -21.47 19.99 18.66
CA PRO A 48 -22.88 19.67 18.77
C PRO A 48 -23.06 18.40 19.62
N THR A 49 -23.89 18.53 20.64
CA THR A 49 -24.27 17.51 21.61
C THR A 49 -25.02 16.31 20.98
N PRO A 50 -24.98 15.14 21.63
CA PRO A 50 -25.66 13.94 21.16
C PRO A 50 -27.18 14.04 21.33
N LYS A 51 -27.93 13.87 20.24
CA LYS A 51 -29.38 13.64 20.32
C LYS A 51 -29.64 12.20 20.77
N VAL A 52 -29.96 12.09 22.05
CA VAL A 52 -30.63 10.94 22.67
C VAL A 52 -31.94 10.69 21.92
N VAL A 53 -32.00 9.60 21.15
CA VAL A 53 -33.29 9.05 20.71
C VAL A 53 -33.57 7.83 21.57
N LYS A 54 -34.65 7.96 22.34
CA LYS A 54 -35.13 6.98 23.31
C LYS A 54 -35.42 5.63 22.65
N ALA A 55 -35.06 4.59 23.37
CA ALA A 55 -35.54 3.23 23.18
C ALA A 55 -37.07 3.18 23.19
N VAL A 56 -37.64 2.47 22.21
CA VAL A 56 -38.95 1.83 22.35
C VAL A 56 -38.68 0.33 22.32
N VAL A 57 -38.70 -0.25 23.52
CA VAL A 57 -38.96 -1.67 23.74
C VAL A 57 -40.43 -1.91 23.41
N THR A 58 -40.72 -2.90 22.56
CA THR A 58 -42.03 -3.55 22.55
C THR A 58 -41.83 -5.05 22.43
N GLN A 59 -42.42 -5.74 23.40
CA GLN A 59 -42.33 -7.17 23.62
C GLN A 59 -43.10 -7.98 22.57
N SER A 60 -42.46 -9.08 22.18
CA SER A 60 -42.94 -10.43 21.83
C SER A 60 -44.37 -10.64 21.31
N LYS A 61 -44.46 -11.34 20.17
CA LYS A 61 -45.48 -12.37 19.96
C LYS A 61 -44.91 -13.53 19.14
N THR A 62 -44.76 -14.68 19.81
CA THR A 62 -44.55 -15.99 19.19
C THR A 62 -45.81 -16.37 18.41
N VAL A 63 -45.68 -16.64 17.12
CA VAL A 63 -46.67 -17.39 16.34
C VAL A 63 -45.93 -18.47 15.56
N VAL A 64 -46.23 -19.71 15.89
CA VAL A 64 -45.86 -20.91 15.14
C VAL A 64 -46.77 -20.99 13.92
N ALA A 65 -46.22 -21.02 12.70
CA ALA A 65 -46.86 -21.60 11.52
C ALA A 65 -45.87 -21.76 10.34
N ALA A 66 -46.10 -22.81 9.56
CA ALA A 66 -45.27 -23.48 8.56
C ALA A 66 -44.96 -22.68 7.25
N PRO A 67 -44.13 -23.20 6.32
CA PRO A 67 -43.40 -22.41 5.33
C PRO A 67 -44.18 -22.20 4.01
N ALA A 68 -44.00 -21.03 3.40
CA ALA A 68 -44.44 -20.70 2.03
C ALA A 68 -43.55 -19.56 1.46
N PRO A 69 -43.47 -19.38 0.13
CA PRO A 69 -42.22 -19.45 -0.62
C PRO A 69 -41.40 -18.17 -0.66
N ALA A 70 -40.09 -18.37 -0.87
CA ALA A 70 -39.08 -17.35 -1.06
C ALA A 70 -39.45 -16.39 -2.19
N LYS A 71 -39.59 -15.11 -1.83
CA LYS A 71 -39.60 -13.98 -2.76
C LYS A 71 -38.15 -13.76 -3.23
N PRO A 72 -37.86 -13.68 -4.54
CA PRO A 72 -36.50 -13.48 -5.01
C PRO A 72 -35.99 -12.11 -4.59
N SER A 73 -34.93 -12.11 -3.79
CA SER A 73 -34.13 -10.93 -3.47
C SER A 73 -33.47 -10.43 -4.77
N PRO A 74 -33.53 -9.13 -5.12
CA PRO A 74 -32.83 -8.61 -6.28
C PRO A 74 -31.32 -8.81 -6.08
N ALA A 75 -30.72 -9.45 -7.07
CA ALA A 75 -29.32 -9.82 -7.13
C ALA A 75 -28.42 -8.67 -6.65
N ALA A 76 -27.68 -8.92 -5.56
CA ALA A 76 -26.38 -8.31 -5.40
C ALA A 76 -25.60 -8.61 -6.68
N SER A 77 -25.12 -7.57 -7.37
CA SER A 77 -24.23 -7.68 -8.52
C SER A 77 -22.99 -8.46 -8.12
N ALA A 78 -23.07 -9.78 -8.24
CA ALA A 78 -21.94 -10.68 -8.14
C ALA A 78 -21.14 -10.46 -9.41
N VAL A 79 -20.16 -9.56 -9.36
CA VAL A 79 -19.09 -9.56 -10.36
C VAL A 79 -18.50 -10.98 -10.32
N PRO A 80 -18.49 -11.72 -11.45
CA PRO A 80 -17.98 -13.07 -11.46
C PRO A 80 -16.54 -13.08 -10.95
N LYS A 81 -16.24 -13.95 -9.98
CA LYS A 81 -14.89 -14.12 -9.38
C LYS A 81 -13.79 -14.25 -10.45
N THR A 82 -14.12 -14.84 -11.60
CA THR A 82 -13.24 -14.96 -12.77
C THR A 82 -12.82 -13.62 -13.40
N ILE A 83 -13.66 -12.59 -13.35
CA ILE A 83 -13.31 -11.25 -13.85
C ILE A 83 -12.41 -10.53 -12.83
N VAL A 84 -12.69 -10.69 -11.54
CA VAL A 84 -11.89 -10.12 -10.46
C VAL A 84 -10.48 -10.71 -10.46
N GLU A 85 -10.36 -12.04 -10.56
CA GLU A 85 -9.07 -12.73 -10.60
C GLU A 85 -8.28 -12.41 -11.87
N LYS A 86 -8.94 -12.37 -13.04
CA LYS A 86 -8.30 -12.00 -14.31
C LYS A 86 -7.86 -10.53 -14.35
N LYS A 87 -8.60 -9.62 -13.73
CA LYS A 87 -8.27 -8.19 -13.67
C LYS A 87 -7.26 -7.87 -12.55
N ALA A 88 -7.27 -8.64 -11.46
CA ALA A 88 -6.21 -8.60 -10.44
C ALA A 88 -4.88 -9.17 -10.98
N ALA A 89 -4.93 -10.19 -11.84
CA ALA A 89 -3.74 -10.65 -12.56
C ALA A 89 -3.19 -9.57 -13.52
N ALA A 90 -4.07 -8.74 -14.09
CA ALA A 90 -3.71 -7.63 -14.98
C ALA A 90 -3.16 -6.37 -14.25
N ILE A 91 -2.94 -6.41 -12.93
CA ILE A 91 -2.30 -5.32 -12.16
C ILE A 91 -0.94 -4.90 -12.76
N GLY A 92 -0.29 -5.76 -13.54
CA GLY A 92 1.00 -5.48 -14.18
C GLY A 92 0.95 -4.71 -15.51
N GLU A 93 -0.23 -4.44 -16.08
CA GLU A 93 -0.34 -4.03 -17.49
C GLU A 93 -0.92 -2.61 -17.71
N CYS A 94 -1.13 -1.82 -16.66
CA CYS A 94 -1.68 -0.48 -16.85
C CYS A 94 -0.62 0.47 -17.45
N GLN A 95 -0.73 0.76 -18.75
CA GLN A 95 0.26 1.56 -19.50
C GLN A 95 0.06 3.07 -19.39
N THR A 96 -1.11 3.52 -18.94
CA THR A 96 -1.46 4.94 -18.80
C THR A 96 -1.94 5.25 -17.38
N ALA A 97 -1.74 6.49 -16.95
CA ALA A 97 -2.19 6.95 -15.64
C ALA A 97 -3.71 6.75 -15.43
N SER A 98 -4.52 6.96 -16.48
CA SER A 98 -5.97 6.73 -16.43
C SER A 98 -6.32 5.25 -16.24
N ALA A 99 -5.69 4.35 -17.00
CA ALA A 99 -5.91 2.92 -16.87
C ALA A 99 -5.50 2.41 -15.48
N CYS A 100 -4.39 2.89 -14.93
CA CYS A 100 -3.99 2.56 -13.56
C CYS A 100 -5.00 3.08 -12.54
N GLY A 101 -5.53 4.31 -12.73
CA GLY A 101 -6.56 4.89 -11.85
C GLY A 101 -7.86 4.10 -11.84
N GLU A 102 -8.32 3.64 -13.01
CA GLU A 102 -9.50 2.76 -13.14
C GLU A 102 -9.27 1.41 -12.46
N LEU A 103 -8.05 0.88 -12.53
CA LEU A 103 -7.71 -0.37 -11.87
C LEU A 103 -7.66 -0.22 -10.34
N VAL A 104 -7.10 0.88 -9.83
CA VAL A 104 -7.17 1.21 -8.40
C VAL A 104 -8.63 1.29 -7.96
N GLN A 105 -9.47 2.00 -8.72
CA GLN A 105 -10.89 2.13 -8.39
C GLN A 105 -11.59 0.76 -8.39
N PHE A 106 -11.31 -0.08 -9.37
CA PHE A 106 -11.83 -1.44 -9.43
C PHE A 106 -11.43 -2.28 -8.19
N LEU A 107 -10.18 -2.22 -7.75
CA LEU A 107 -9.73 -2.95 -6.56
C LEU A 107 -10.40 -2.44 -5.28
N VAL A 108 -10.63 -1.12 -5.19
CA VAL A 108 -11.33 -0.48 -4.07
C VAL A 108 -12.80 -0.90 -4.01
N ASP A 109 -13.46 -0.97 -5.18
CA ASP A 109 -14.89 -1.31 -5.29
C ASP A 109 -15.15 -2.83 -5.22
N THR A 110 -14.11 -3.66 -5.26
CA THR A 110 -14.22 -5.12 -5.13
C THR A 110 -14.59 -5.48 -3.68
N PRO A 111 -15.82 -5.97 -3.41
CA PRO A 111 -16.34 -6.06 -2.04
C PRO A 111 -15.71 -7.20 -1.22
N ASP A 112 -15.38 -8.31 -1.87
CA ASP A 112 -14.76 -9.48 -1.25
C ASP A 112 -13.24 -9.31 -1.05
N ARG A 113 -12.64 -8.30 -1.70
CA ARG A 113 -11.21 -7.94 -1.62
C ARG A 113 -10.28 -9.15 -1.72
N SER A 114 -10.69 -10.16 -2.50
CA SER A 114 -9.97 -11.42 -2.65
C SER A 114 -8.54 -11.20 -3.15
N TRP A 115 -8.30 -10.11 -3.86
CA TRP A 115 -6.98 -9.69 -4.29
C TRP A 115 -5.98 -9.47 -3.13
N ILE A 116 -6.41 -9.05 -1.93
CA ILE A 116 -5.53 -8.82 -0.77
C ILE A 116 -4.79 -10.11 -0.37
N SER A 117 -5.46 -11.26 -0.44
CA SER A 117 -4.83 -12.55 -0.13
C SER A 117 -4.15 -13.19 -1.35
N ALA A 118 -4.35 -12.63 -2.54
CA ALA A 118 -3.70 -13.13 -3.75
C ALA A 118 -2.26 -12.61 -3.83
N PRO A 119 -1.27 -13.47 -4.10
CA PRO A 119 0.12 -13.05 -4.26
C PRO A 119 0.25 -12.13 -5.47
N ALA A 120 1.09 -11.10 -5.33
CA ALA A 120 1.46 -10.22 -6.43
C ALA A 120 2.96 -10.32 -6.73
N THR A 121 3.30 -10.23 -8.01
CA THR A 121 4.68 -10.22 -8.49
C THR A 121 5.32 -8.85 -8.27
N PRO A 122 6.66 -8.77 -8.21
CA PRO A 122 7.37 -7.48 -8.15
C PRO A 122 6.97 -6.51 -9.27
N ALA A 123 6.81 -7.00 -10.51
CA ALA A 123 6.36 -6.19 -11.63
C ALA A 123 4.95 -5.59 -11.41
N GLN A 124 4.04 -6.35 -10.79
CA GLN A 124 2.71 -5.84 -10.44
C GLN A 124 2.79 -4.73 -9.37
N TYR A 125 3.68 -4.83 -8.38
CA TYR A 125 3.90 -3.74 -7.42
C TYR A 125 4.52 -2.50 -8.05
N ALA A 126 5.38 -2.68 -9.06
CA ALA A 126 6.02 -1.58 -9.78
C ALA A 126 5.02 -0.63 -10.47
N THR A 127 3.79 -1.10 -10.76
CA THR A 127 2.72 -0.24 -11.29
C THR A 127 2.13 0.71 -10.25
N GLY A 128 2.33 0.44 -8.95
CA GLY A 128 1.78 1.21 -7.84
C GLY A 128 0.28 1.01 -7.57
N VAL A 129 -0.46 0.33 -8.45
CA VAL A 129 -1.92 0.16 -8.33
C VAL A 129 -2.32 -0.48 -7.00
N ARG A 130 -1.65 -1.59 -6.64
CA ARG A 130 -1.95 -2.31 -5.39
C ARG A 130 -1.65 -1.47 -4.15
N LEU A 131 -0.57 -0.69 -4.19
CA LEU A 131 -0.19 0.25 -3.12
C LEU A 131 -1.25 1.34 -2.94
N PHE A 132 -1.65 2.01 -4.02
CA PHE A 132 -2.70 3.03 -3.96
C PHE A 132 -4.07 2.47 -3.56
N ALA A 133 -4.37 1.22 -3.90
CA ALA A 133 -5.58 0.55 -3.42
C ALA A 133 -5.54 0.36 -1.89
N TYR A 134 -4.41 -0.09 -1.32
CA TYR A 134 -4.25 -0.16 0.14
C TYR A 134 -4.37 1.20 0.82
N GLU A 135 -3.75 2.24 0.25
CA GLU A 135 -3.85 3.60 0.78
C GLU A 135 -5.30 4.09 0.86
N ARG A 136 -6.09 3.88 -0.20
CA ARG A 136 -7.52 4.25 -0.25
C ARG A 136 -8.39 3.38 0.67
N LEU A 137 -8.09 2.09 0.76
CA LEU A 137 -8.88 1.15 1.54
C LEU A 137 -8.58 1.19 3.03
N ARG A 138 -7.42 1.71 3.46
CA ARG A 138 -6.98 1.78 4.86
C ARG A 138 -8.09 2.01 5.90
N PRO A 139 -8.92 3.07 5.81
CA PRO A 139 -9.97 3.32 6.82
C PRO A 139 -11.06 2.24 6.86
N SER A 140 -11.18 1.43 5.81
CA SER A 140 -12.21 0.40 5.63
C SER A 140 -11.67 -1.04 5.71
N LEU A 141 -10.37 -1.24 5.88
CA LEU A 141 -9.79 -2.58 6.06
C LEU A 141 -10.17 -3.13 7.44
N THR A 142 -10.49 -4.41 7.51
CA THR A 142 -10.65 -5.14 8.78
C THR A 142 -9.28 -5.34 9.45
N CYS A 143 -9.25 -5.63 10.75
CA CYS A 143 -7.99 -5.89 11.45
C CYS A 143 -7.16 -7.02 10.82
N LYS A 144 -7.82 -8.08 10.35
CA LYS A 144 -7.14 -9.17 9.65
C LYS A 144 -6.52 -8.70 8.33
N GLU A 145 -7.26 -7.92 7.54
CA GLU A 145 -6.74 -7.39 6.28
C GLU A 145 -5.63 -6.34 6.50
N LEU A 146 -5.70 -5.54 7.57
CA LEU A 146 -4.64 -4.59 7.93
C LEU A 146 -3.32 -5.31 8.22
N VAL A 147 -3.35 -6.43 8.96
CA VAL A 147 -2.14 -7.24 9.21
C VAL A 147 -1.60 -7.78 7.89
N ILE A 148 -2.45 -8.42 7.08
CA ILE A 148 -2.03 -9.00 5.80
C ILE A 148 -1.42 -7.92 4.90
N ALA A 149 -2.07 -6.77 4.76
CA ALA A 149 -1.58 -5.66 3.96
C ALA A 149 -0.23 -5.12 4.48
N ALA A 150 -0.09 -4.91 5.79
CA ALA A 150 1.14 -4.41 6.38
C ALA A 150 2.31 -5.39 6.17
N ASP A 151 2.09 -6.68 6.40
CA ASP A 151 3.09 -7.73 6.23
C ASP A 151 3.48 -7.89 4.75
N GLU A 152 2.50 -7.84 3.85
CA GLU A 152 2.73 -7.90 2.41
C GLU A 152 3.58 -6.71 1.92
N ILE A 153 3.25 -5.49 2.34
CA ILE A 153 4.03 -4.31 1.93
C ILE A 153 5.43 -4.33 2.55
N ALA A 154 5.60 -4.81 3.78
CA ALA A 154 6.92 -5.02 4.38
C ALA A 154 7.79 -5.99 3.56
N ALA A 155 7.22 -7.12 3.13
CA ALA A 155 7.90 -8.10 2.28
C ALA A 155 8.26 -7.52 0.89
N MET A 156 7.35 -6.73 0.31
CA MET A 156 7.60 -6.02 -0.94
C MET A 156 8.77 -5.04 -0.80
N ILE A 157 8.82 -4.22 0.26
CA ILE A 157 9.92 -3.26 0.49
C ILE A 157 11.27 -3.98 0.51
N VAL A 158 11.36 -5.15 1.17
CA VAL A 158 12.59 -5.96 1.19
C VAL A 158 12.98 -6.42 -0.21
N THR A 159 12.02 -6.85 -1.02
CA THR A 159 12.25 -7.28 -2.41
C THR A 159 12.82 -6.14 -3.26
N PHE A 160 12.31 -4.93 -3.08
CA PHE A 160 12.71 -3.73 -3.82
C PHE A 160 14.01 -3.07 -3.29
N GLN A 161 14.68 -3.65 -2.28
CA GLN A 161 16.04 -3.22 -1.90
C GLN A 161 17.08 -3.58 -2.96
N LYS A 162 16.76 -4.52 -3.85
CA LYS A 162 17.62 -4.97 -4.95
C LYS A 162 16.98 -4.60 -6.29
N PRO A 163 17.78 -4.51 -7.36
CA PRO A 163 17.24 -4.39 -8.71
C PRO A 163 16.27 -5.53 -9.01
N VAL A 164 15.09 -5.19 -9.52
CA VAL A 164 14.05 -6.13 -9.94
C VAL A 164 14.13 -6.27 -11.46
N GLU A 165 14.22 -7.50 -11.95
CA GLU A 165 14.28 -7.77 -13.38
C GLU A 165 13.05 -7.19 -14.11
N GLY A 166 13.29 -6.50 -15.24
CA GLY A 166 12.23 -5.87 -16.03
C GLY A 166 11.63 -4.59 -15.43
N VAL A 167 12.13 -4.11 -14.28
CA VAL A 167 11.68 -2.86 -13.65
C VAL A 167 12.79 -1.81 -13.69
N ALA A 168 12.48 -0.62 -14.17
CA ALA A 168 13.44 0.49 -14.19
C ALA A 168 13.88 0.87 -12.76
N PRO A 169 15.17 1.20 -12.52
CA PRO A 169 15.70 1.48 -11.19
C PRO A 169 14.97 2.65 -10.49
N GLU A 170 14.52 3.64 -11.26
CA GLU A 170 13.76 4.77 -10.72
C GLU A 170 12.37 4.36 -10.27
N THR A 171 11.72 3.44 -10.98
CA THR A 171 10.45 2.84 -10.57
C THR A 171 10.65 2.04 -9.30
N THR A 172 11.72 1.25 -9.19
CA THR A 172 12.04 0.48 -7.98
C THR A 172 12.15 1.39 -6.76
N THR A 173 12.91 2.49 -6.88
CA THR A 173 13.07 3.46 -5.79
C THR A 173 11.74 4.10 -5.39
N ARG A 174 10.97 4.59 -6.37
CA ARG A 174 9.66 5.21 -6.13
C ARG A 174 8.67 4.26 -5.48
N THR A 175 8.58 3.02 -5.95
CA THR A 175 7.70 1.99 -5.40
C THR A 175 8.07 1.62 -3.97
N ARG A 176 9.37 1.50 -3.67
CA ARG A 176 9.86 1.23 -2.31
C ARG A 176 9.52 2.36 -1.34
N ASP A 177 9.76 3.61 -1.74
CA ASP A 177 9.50 4.78 -0.90
C ASP A 177 7.98 4.95 -0.65
N LEU A 178 7.15 4.73 -1.69
CA LEU A 178 5.70 4.66 -1.56
C LEU A 178 5.25 3.55 -0.61
N GLY A 179 5.83 2.35 -0.76
CA GLY A 179 5.59 1.21 0.12
C GLY A 179 5.89 1.53 1.58
N THR A 180 7.02 2.16 1.85
CA THR A 180 7.45 2.53 3.21
C THR A 180 6.45 3.47 3.90
N ARG A 181 5.94 4.47 3.16
CA ARG A 181 4.90 5.37 3.68
C ARG A 181 3.62 4.60 4.02
N ILE A 182 3.12 3.80 3.08
CA ILE A 182 1.86 3.06 3.23
C ILE A 182 1.96 2.03 4.35
N GLU A 183 3.08 1.31 4.48
CA GLU A 183 3.32 0.36 5.57
C GLU A 183 3.22 1.05 6.94
N SER A 184 3.85 2.20 7.10
CA SER A 184 3.78 3.00 8.33
C SER A 184 2.35 3.42 8.64
N GLU A 185 1.63 3.91 7.63
CA GLU A 185 0.23 4.32 7.74
C GLU A 185 -0.71 3.16 8.11
N LEU A 186 -0.50 1.97 7.54
CA LEU A 186 -1.24 0.75 7.88
C LEU A 186 -0.94 0.29 9.31
N LYS A 187 0.31 0.34 9.76
CA LYS A 187 0.71 -0.01 11.13
C LYS A 187 0.14 0.95 12.17
N ILE A 188 0.08 2.25 11.85
CA ILE A 188 -0.59 3.25 12.70
C ILE A 188 -2.09 2.91 12.83
N GLU A 189 -2.75 2.64 11.72
CA GLU A 189 -4.18 2.29 11.69
C GLU A 189 -4.46 0.99 12.46
N LEU A 190 -3.61 -0.03 12.29
CA LEU A 190 -3.68 -1.29 13.03
C LEU A 190 -3.62 -1.04 14.54
N LYS A 191 -2.62 -0.28 15.01
CA LYS A 191 -2.45 0.05 16.42
C LYS A 191 -3.61 0.86 16.98
N ALA A 192 -4.24 1.69 16.16
CA ALA A 192 -5.35 2.53 16.58
C ALA A 192 -6.66 1.75 16.75
N ARG A 193 -6.83 0.60 16.09
CA ARG A 193 -8.15 -0.06 15.94
C ARG A 193 -8.27 -1.49 16.47
N CYS A 194 -7.19 -2.26 16.66
CA CYS A 194 -7.25 -3.73 16.70
C CYS A 194 -6.97 -4.43 18.07
#